data_AF-A0A519W9A7-F1
#
_entry.id   AF-A0A519W9A7-F1
#
_cell.length_a   1.000
_cell.length_b   1.000
_cell.length_c   1.000
_cell.angle_alpha   90.00
_cell.angle_beta   90.00
_cell.angle_gamma   90.00
#
_symmetry.space_group_name_H-M   'P 1'
#
loop_
_entity.id
_entity.type
_entity.pdbx_description
1 polymer ?
#
loop_
_entity_poly.entity_id
_entity_poly.type
_entity_poly.pdbx_seq_one_letter_code
_entity_poly.pdbx_strand_id
1 'polypeptide(L)'
;MRFTKLAPLVLLTVISSHSLNAQFSGLKDKLMKVGAAQGVKALGIDKLLKQPAAITTNFQDVDRTGEMMPDFKSTEKFQPLYLLPKNPEGGYLLCEGYYEMTNKSYCLQAGTYGPSTGDGYMFAPVLGPKEAIVITILKSAEKHADVTQHDVQILLWTIIARTKFANYAGNVKLTALKLLTTRELTQLEGGALGILPIDVVQKAKDQMPSGLQAIFE
;
A
#
# COMPACT_ATOMS: atom_id res chain seq x y z
N MET A 1 -55.55 8.26 -82.00
CA MET A 1 -56.26 7.04 -81.52
C MET A 1 -55.20 6.03 -81.07
N ARG A 2 -55.18 5.63 -79.78
CA ARG A 2 -54.80 4.32 -79.16
C ARG A 2 -53.55 3.55 -79.71
N PHE A 3 -52.66 2.88 -78.98
CA PHE A 3 -52.43 2.50 -77.56
C PHE A 3 -51.04 1.78 -77.52
N THR A 4 -50.18 2.00 -76.49
CA THR A 4 -49.24 1.03 -75.81
C THR A 4 -48.16 0.26 -76.63
N LYS A 5 -46.99 -0.23 -76.15
CA LYS A 5 -46.36 -0.48 -74.83
C LYS A 5 -44.90 -0.98 -75.08
N LEU A 6 -44.08 -0.91 -74.02
CA LEU A 6 -42.89 -1.74 -73.64
C LEU A 6 -41.47 -1.49 -74.22
N ALA A 7 -40.53 -1.34 -73.26
CA ALA A 7 -39.05 -1.26 -73.28
C ALA A 7 -38.40 -2.70 -73.27
N PRO A 8 -37.06 -2.98 -73.10
CA PRO A 8 -35.99 -2.16 -72.47
C PRO A 8 -34.48 -2.37 -72.90
N LEU A 9 -33.58 -1.63 -72.21
CA LEU A 9 -32.18 -1.94 -71.74
C LEU A 9 -31.08 -2.29 -72.79
N VAL A 10 -29.82 -1.81 -72.75
CA VAL A 10 -28.81 -1.77 -71.66
C VAL A 10 -27.68 -0.79 -72.04
N LEU A 11 -27.18 0.03 -71.11
CA LEU A 11 -25.85 0.67 -71.23
C LEU A 11 -25.09 0.50 -69.91
N LEU A 12 -23.90 -0.11 -70.02
CA LEU A 12 -22.98 -0.44 -68.94
C LEU A 12 -22.16 0.80 -68.53
N THR A 13 -22.18 1.17 -67.25
CA THR A 13 -21.25 2.16 -66.67
C THR A 13 -20.32 1.49 -65.66
N VAL A 14 -19.02 1.62 -65.91
CA VAL A 14 -17.93 1.12 -65.05
C VAL A 14 -17.77 2.05 -63.85
N ILE A 15 -17.88 1.49 -62.64
CA ILE A 15 -17.67 2.20 -61.37
C ILE A 15 -16.24 1.93 -60.91
N SER A 16 -15.40 2.96 -60.89
CA SER A 16 -14.07 2.96 -60.28
C SER A 16 -14.18 3.02 -58.76
N SER A 17 -13.66 2.01 -58.06
CA SER A 17 -13.68 1.94 -56.59
C SER A 17 -12.54 2.77 -55.98
N HIS A 18 -12.83 3.98 -55.50
CA HIS A 18 -11.93 4.66 -54.56
C HIS A 18 -12.33 4.26 -53.14
N SER A 19 -11.53 3.40 -52.51
CA SER A 19 -11.60 3.12 -51.07
C SER A 19 -11.11 4.34 -50.28
N LEU A 20 -12.05 5.11 -49.72
CA LEU A 20 -11.78 6.09 -48.68
C LEU A 20 -11.36 5.35 -47.40
N ASN A 21 -10.07 5.17 -47.19
CA ASN A 21 -9.55 4.75 -45.89
C ASN A 21 -9.75 5.89 -44.89
N ALA A 22 -10.51 5.61 -43.84
CA ALA A 22 -10.86 6.55 -42.78
C ALA A 22 -9.62 7.16 -42.10
N GLN A 23 -9.37 8.46 -42.31
CA GLN A 23 -8.29 9.22 -41.66
C GLN A 23 -8.49 9.46 -40.15
N PHE A 24 -9.56 8.92 -39.55
CA PHE A 24 -9.87 9.07 -38.12
C PHE A 24 -9.44 7.89 -37.24
N SER A 25 -8.85 6.83 -37.80
CA SER A 25 -8.49 5.62 -37.03
C SER A 25 -7.48 5.88 -35.91
N GLY A 26 -6.54 6.83 -36.10
CA GLY A 26 -5.54 7.16 -35.08
C GLY A 26 -5.99 8.16 -34.01
N LEU A 27 -7.08 8.91 -34.27
CA LEU A 27 -7.57 9.93 -33.34
C LEU A 27 -8.25 9.27 -32.13
N LYS A 28 -9.04 8.22 -32.36
CA LYS A 28 -9.70 7.46 -31.29
C LYS A 28 -8.69 6.82 -30.32
N ASP A 29 -7.63 6.20 -30.84
CA ASP A 29 -6.58 5.61 -30.01
C ASP A 29 -5.79 6.65 -29.22
N LYS A 30 -5.51 7.82 -29.82
CA LYS A 30 -4.89 8.93 -29.11
C LYS A 30 -5.81 9.50 -28.04
N LEU A 31 -7.11 9.66 -28.32
CA LEU A 31 -8.10 10.18 -27.37
C LEU A 31 -8.33 9.21 -26.21
N MET A 32 -8.35 7.90 -26.46
CA MET A 32 -8.44 6.87 -25.42
C MET A 32 -7.16 6.81 -24.58
N LYS A 33 -5.98 6.93 -25.18
CA LYS A 33 -4.71 7.00 -24.44
C LYS A 33 -4.59 8.27 -23.60
N VAL A 34 -4.98 9.41 -24.15
CA VAL A 34 -4.98 10.70 -23.46
C VAL A 34 -6.02 10.71 -22.35
N GLY A 35 -7.23 10.20 -22.60
CA GLY A 35 -8.30 10.05 -21.60
C GLY A 35 -7.93 9.07 -20.48
N ALA A 36 -7.28 7.95 -20.80
CA ALA A 36 -6.75 7.03 -19.78
C ALA A 36 -5.61 7.66 -18.98
N ALA A 37 -4.67 8.36 -19.63
CA ALA A 37 -3.58 9.04 -18.94
C ALA A 37 -4.06 10.22 -18.07
N GLN A 38 -5.04 11.00 -18.55
CA GLN A 38 -5.69 12.05 -17.77
C GLN A 38 -6.56 11.47 -16.67
N GLY A 39 -7.25 10.35 -16.88
CA GLY A 39 -8.01 9.64 -15.86
C GLY A 39 -7.12 9.12 -14.73
N VAL A 40 -6.00 8.47 -15.06
CA VAL A 40 -4.99 8.00 -14.09
C VAL A 40 -4.38 9.17 -13.30
N LYS A 41 -4.17 10.32 -13.95
CA LYS A 41 -3.63 11.53 -13.34
C LYS A 41 -4.66 12.32 -12.51
N ALA A 42 -5.92 12.35 -12.95
CA ALA A 42 -7.03 12.98 -12.25
C ALA A 42 -7.45 12.17 -11.00
N LEU A 43 -7.33 10.85 -11.06
CA LEU A 43 -7.53 9.95 -9.92
C LEU A 43 -6.31 9.88 -8.98
N GLY A 44 -5.21 10.57 -9.31
CA GLY A 44 -3.98 10.59 -8.51
C GLY A 44 -3.28 9.23 -8.39
N ILE A 45 -3.64 8.27 -9.24
CA ILE A 45 -3.10 6.90 -9.24
C ILE A 45 -1.62 6.95 -9.64
N ASP A 46 -1.22 7.86 -10.53
CA ASP A 46 0.18 8.09 -10.88
C ASP A 46 1.02 8.54 -9.67
N LYS A 47 0.45 9.35 -8.77
CA LYS A 47 1.10 9.83 -7.56
C LYS A 47 1.16 8.73 -6.49
N LEU A 48 0.11 7.91 -6.37
CA LEU A 48 0.07 6.76 -5.47
C LEU A 48 1.09 5.67 -5.87
N LEU A 49 1.21 5.38 -7.16
CA LEU A 49 2.16 4.40 -7.69
C LEU A 49 3.62 4.86 -7.56
N LYS A 50 3.88 6.18 -7.60
CA LYS A 50 5.23 6.75 -7.43
C LYS A 50 5.67 6.91 -5.98
N GLN A 51 4.76 6.78 -5.01
CA GLN A 51 5.14 6.86 -3.60
C GLN A 51 6.01 5.66 -3.21
N PRO A 52 7.09 5.86 -2.43
CA PRO A 52 7.93 4.76 -1.94
C PRO A 52 7.11 3.83 -1.04
N ALA A 53 7.41 2.53 -1.07
CA ALA A 53 6.76 1.51 -0.22
C ALA A 53 6.69 2.00 1.24
N ALA A 54 5.60 1.69 1.95
CA ALA A 54 5.41 2.15 3.33
C ALA A 54 6.54 1.66 4.25
N ILE A 55 7.00 0.43 3.99
CA ILE A 55 8.20 -0.19 4.56
C ILE A 55 9.08 -0.63 3.40
N THR A 56 10.39 -0.39 3.50
CA THR A 56 11.38 -0.67 2.44
C THR A 56 12.42 -1.71 2.86
N THR A 57 12.34 -2.22 4.10
CA THR A 57 13.22 -3.28 4.61
C THR A 57 13.26 -4.48 3.68
N ASN A 58 14.47 -4.97 3.42
CA ASN A 58 14.75 -6.11 2.58
C ASN A 58 15.93 -6.95 3.13
N PHE A 59 16.23 -8.07 2.49
CA PHE A 59 17.31 -8.96 2.91
C PHE A 59 18.72 -8.35 2.77
N GLN A 60 18.91 -7.38 1.88
CA GLN A 60 20.19 -6.67 1.74
C GLN A 60 20.44 -5.71 2.91
N ASP A 61 19.39 -5.30 3.64
CA ASP A 61 19.50 -4.42 4.81
C ASP A 61 19.90 -5.19 6.09
N VAL A 62 20.04 -6.51 6.02
CA VAL A 62 20.47 -7.34 7.14
C VAL A 62 21.94 -7.03 7.47
N ASP A 63 22.22 -6.68 8.73
CA ASP A 63 23.60 -6.62 9.22
C ASP A 63 24.13 -8.05 9.44
N ARG A 64 25.10 -8.45 8.61
CA ARG A 64 25.73 -9.77 8.64
C ARG A 64 27.06 -9.77 9.41
N THR A 65 27.41 -8.66 10.04
CA THR A 65 28.65 -8.54 10.81
C THR A 65 28.63 -9.53 11.98
N GLY A 66 29.62 -10.43 12.02
CA GLY A 66 29.69 -11.45 13.07
C GLY A 66 28.74 -12.62 12.87
N GLU A 67 28.26 -12.86 11.65
CA GLU A 67 27.45 -14.04 11.34
C GLU A 67 28.16 -15.35 11.73
N MET A 68 27.39 -16.25 12.35
CA MET A 68 27.86 -17.55 12.78
C MET A 68 27.05 -18.65 12.10
N MET A 69 27.65 -19.82 11.93
CA MET A 69 26.98 -20.98 11.35
C MET A 69 25.83 -21.48 12.25
N PRO A 70 24.80 -22.15 11.69
CA PRO A 70 23.67 -22.68 12.47
C PRO A 70 24.02 -23.60 13.63
N ASP A 71 25.16 -24.27 13.59
CA ASP A 71 25.66 -25.16 14.63
C ASP A 71 26.48 -24.44 15.70
N PHE A 72 26.69 -23.13 15.56
CA PHE A 72 27.39 -22.29 16.52
C PHE A 72 26.77 -22.46 17.90
N LYS A 73 27.58 -22.94 18.86
CA LYS A 73 27.21 -23.10 20.26
C LYS A 73 25.99 -24.00 20.49
N SER A 74 25.74 -24.93 19.55
CA SER A 74 24.70 -25.97 19.63
C SER A 74 24.79 -26.89 20.85
N THR A 75 25.94 -26.94 21.54
CA THR A 75 26.14 -27.72 22.76
C THR A 75 25.95 -26.91 24.05
N GLU A 76 25.80 -25.60 23.96
CA GLU A 76 25.63 -24.74 25.13
C GLU A 76 24.19 -24.78 25.64
N LYS A 77 24.01 -24.44 26.91
CA LYS A 77 22.67 -24.26 27.49
C LYS A 77 22.28 -22.79 27.42
N PHE A 78 21.16 -22.51 26.77
CA PHE A 78 20.61 -21.18 26.66
C PHE A 78 19.75 -20.89 27.90
N GLN A 79 19.93 -19.73 28.50
CA GLN A 79 19.12 -19.26 29.61
C GLN A 79 17.88 -18.55 29.04
N PRO A 80 16.66 -18.87 29.53
CA PRO A 80 15.48 -18.13 29.11
C PRO A 80 15.58 -16.66 29.50
N LEU A 81 15.52 -15.77 28.50
CA LEU A 81 15.77 -14.34 28.68
C LEU A 81 14.79 -13.70 29.68
N TYR A 82 13.55 -14.20 29.73
CA TYR A 82 12.52 -13.68 30.62
C TYR A 82 12.82 -13.89 32.12
N LEU A 83 13.81 -14.72 32.47
CA LEU A 83 14.27 -14.91 33.85
C LEU A 83 15.26 -13.83 34.30
N LEU A 84 15.77 -13.01 33.38
CA LEU A 84 16.70 -11.94 33.72
C LEU A 84 15.99 -10.75 34.36
N PRO A 85 16.67 -10.05 35.29
CA PRO A 85 16.13 -8.81 35.83
C PRO A 85 15.98 -7.76 34.73
N LYS A 86 14.92 -6.96 34.81
CA LYS A 86 14.67 -5.83 33.92
C LYS A 86 15.14 -4.53 34.56
N ASN A 87 15.60 -3.59 33.74
CA ASN A 87 15.85 -2.21 34.14
C ASN A 87 14.51 -1.43 34.27
N PRO A 88 14.53 -0.18 34.80
CA PRO A 88 13.31 0.64 34.92
C PRO A 88 12.58 0.95 33.61
N GLU A 89 13.27 0.87 32.46
CA GLU A 89 12.67 1.05 31.13
C GLU A 89 12.10 -0.26 30.55
N GLY A 90 12.25 -1.39 31.25
CA GLY A 90 11.74 -2.70 30.85
C GLY A 90 12.70 -3.57 30.02
N GLY A 91 13.92 -3.11 29.78
CA GLY A 91 14.96 -3.87 29.08
C GLY A 91 15.62 -4.92 29.98
N TYR A 92 15.97 -6.08 29.44
CA TYR A 92 16.68 -7.13 30.18
C TYR A 92 18.14 -6.73 30.48
N LEU A 93 18.58 -6.95 31.71
CA LEU A 93 19.98 -6.78 32.11
C LEU A 93 20.75 -8.05 31.76
N LEU A 94 21.57 -7.96 30.71
CA LEU A 94 22.38 -9.08 30.21
C LEU A 94 23.71 -9.18 30.96
N CYS A 95 24.16 -10.41 31.21
CA CYS A 95 25.55 -10.73 31.53
C CYS A 95 26.15 -11.61 30.42
N GLU A 96 27.41 -12.02 30.55
CA GLU A 96 27.99 -12.97 29.62
C GLU A 96 27.22 -14.31 29.66
N GLY A 97 26.74 -14.78 28.51
CA GLY A 97 25.99 -16.03 28.41
C GLY A 97 25.21 -16.17 27.10
N TYR A 98 24.52 -17.31 26.97
CA TYR A 98 23.60 -17.60 25.86
C TYR A 98 22.17 -17.45 26.34
N TYR A 99 21.33 -16.77 25.55
CA TYR A 99 19.95 -16.48 25.91
C TYR A 99 18.99 -16.91 24.83
N GLU A 100 17.83 -17.42 25.24
CA GLU A 100 16.74 -17.78 24.34
C GLU A 100 15.46 -17.05 24.72
N MET A 101 14.63 -16.75 23.72
CA MET A 101 13.30 -16.19 23.95
C MET A 101 12.34 -16.58 22.84
N THR A 102 11.06 -16.58 23.16
CA THR A 102 9.99 -16.73 22.17
C THR A 102 9.31 -15.39 21.97
N ASN A 103 9.38 -14.86 20.75
CA ASN A 103 8.81 -13.57 20.40
C ASN A 103 7.64 -13.71 19.44
N LYS A 104 6.68 -12.78 19.54
CA LYS A 104 5.70 -12.57 18.47
C LYS A 104 6.41 -11.93 17.29
N SER A 105 6.31 -12.54 16.12
CA SER A 105 6.76 -11.98 14.86
C SER A 105 5.58 -11.50 14.03
N TYR A 106 5.85 -10.54 13.16
CA TYR A 106 4.86 -9.97 12.25
C TYR A 106 5.46 -9.83 10.86
N CYS A 107 4.76 -10.32 9.84
CA CYS A 107 5.18 -10.19 8.46
C CYS A 107 4.96 -8.75 7.97
N LEU A 108 6.00 -8.12 7.44
CA LEU A 108 5.93 -6.78 6.86
C LEU A 108 5.82 -6.79 5.33
N GLN A 109 5.69 -7.97 4.71
CA GLN A 109 5.42 -8.13 3.28
C GLN A 109 4.12 -8.90 3.07
N ALA A 110 3.03 -8.17 2.80
CA ALA A 110 1.76 -8.81 2.47
C ALA A 110 1.84 -9.49 1.09
N GLY A 111 1.28 -10.70 0.96
CA GLY A 111 1.18 -11.41 -0.31
C GLY A 111 2.45 -12.17 -0.75
N THR A 112 3.45 -12.28 0.12
CA THR A 112 4.65 -13.12 -0.09
C THR A 112 4.63 -14.35 0.82
N TYR A 113 5.56 -15.29 0.59
CA TYR A 113 5.69 -16.46 1.44
C TYR A 113 6.14 -16.05 2.85
N GLY A 114 5.33 -16.42 3.84
CA GLY A 114 5.72 -16.32 5.24
C GLY A 114 6.84 -17.32 5.58
N PRO A 115 7.57 -17.08 6.67
CA PRO A 115 8.52 -18.07 7.19
C PRO A 115 7.79 -19.37 7.53
N SER A 116 8.34 -20.52 7.12
CA SER A 116 7.72 -21.84 7.34
C SER A 116 8.21 -22.52 8.61
N THR A 117 9.53 -22.50 8.86
CA THR A 117 10.21 -23.21 9.95
C THR A 117 11.55 -22.56 10.26
N GLY A 118 12.05 -22.78 11.47
CA GLY A 118 13.38 -22.36 11.89
C GLY A 118 13.41 -21.01 12.59
N ASP A 119 14.56 -20.70 13.16
CA ASP A 119 14.81 -19.44 13.86
C ASP A 119 15.20 -18.34 12.85
N GLY A 120 14.81 -17.10 13.15
CA GLY A 120 15.28 -15.95 12.38
C GLY A 120 16.76 -15.73 12.66
N TYR A 121 17.62 -16.01 11.68
CA TYR A 121 19.07 -15.93 11.88
C TYR A 121 19.60 -14.50 12.04
N MET A 122 18.92 -13.52 11.46
CA MET A 122 19.38 -12.13 11.46
C MET A 122 18.22 -11.14 11.39
N PHE A 123 18.45 -9.97 11.95
CA PHE A 123 17.49 -8.87 11.97
C PHE A 123 17.89 -7.80 10.96
N ALA A 124 16.93 -7.38 10.14
CA ALA A 124 17.05 -6.15 9.36
C ALA A 124 16.29 -5.03 10.07
N PRO A 125 16.81 -3.79 10.09
CA PRO A 125 16.08 -2.66 10.64
C PRO A 125 14.77 -2.46 9.88
N VAL A 126 13.74 -1.98 10.60
CA VAL A 126 12.54 -1.48 9.94
C VAL A 126 12.91 -0.17 9.23
N LEU A 127 12.74 -0.10 7.92
CA LEU A 127 13.08 1.05 7.10
C LEU A 127 11.86 1.53 6.33
N GLY A 128 11.86 2.82 5.98
CA GLY A 128 10.87 3.42 5.10
C GLY A 128 9.96 4.43 5.80
N PRO A 129 9.05 5.09 5.06
CA PRO A 129 8.26 6.21 5.55
C PRO A 129 7.35 5.92 6.75
N LYS A 130 7.00 4.64 6.99
CA LYS A 130 6.13 4.21 8.10
C LYS A 130 6.89 3.49 9.22
N GLU A 131 8.22 3.50 9.21
CA GLU A 131 9.06 2.90 10.25
C GLU A 131 8.60 3.26 11.66
N ALA A 132 8.54 4.56 11.98
CA ALA A 132 8.20 5.02 13.32
C ALA A 132 6.84 4.50 13.82
N ILE A 133 5.83 4.52 12.95
CA ILE A 133 4.48 4.02 13.29
C ILE A 133 4.51 2.50 13.52
N VAL A 134 5.22 1.75 12.68
CA VAL A 134 5.38 0.30 12.87
C VAL A 134 6.06 0.00 14.21
N ILE A 135 7.16 0.68 14.52
CA ILE A 135 7.86 0.52 15.80
C ILE A 135 6.95 0.89 16.99
N THR A 136 6.16 1.96 16.89
CA THR A 136 5.17 2.30 17.92
C THR A 136 4.16 1.18 18.12
N ILE A 137 3.59 0.63 17.05
CA ILE A 137 2.60 -0.46 17.13
C ILE A 137 3.18 -1.66 17.88
N LEU A 138 4.41 -2.06 17.55
CA LEU A 138 5.07 -3.21 18.19
C LEU A 138 5.30 -2.96 19.68
N LYS A 139 5.80 -1.77 20.06
CA LYS A 139 6.02 -1.38 21.46
C LYS A 139 4.73 -1.24 22.25
N SER A 140 3.69 -0.71 21.60
CA SER A 140 2.37 -0.51 22.21
C SER A 140 1.70 -1.87 22.46
N ALA A 141 1.76 -2.78 21.48
CA ALA A 141 1.18 -4.11 21.58
C ALA A 141 1.73 -4.94 22.77
N GLU A 142 2.98 -4.71 23.20
CA GLU A 142 3.54 -5.34 24.41
C GLU A 142 2.73 -5.00 25.68
N LYS A 143 2.17 -3.79 25.75
CA LYS A 143 1.39 -3.29 26.89
C LYS A 143 -0.10 -3.57 26.79
N HIS A 144 -0.55 -4.10 25.66
CA HIS A 144 -1.96 -4.32 25.33
C HIS A 144 -2.22 -5.81 25.06
N ALA A 145 -2.20 -6.62 26.13
CA ALA A 145 -2.40 -8.08 26.05
C ALA A 145 -3.79 -8.49 25.52
N ASP A 146 -4.77 -7.58 25.57
CA ASP A 146 -6.10 -7.75 24.99
C ASP A 146 -6.12 -7.66 23.45
N VAL A 147 -5.07 -7.12 22.84
CA VAL A 147 -4.92 -7.05 21.39
C VAL A 147 -4.22 -8.32 20.89
N THR A 148 -4.90 -9.05 20.01
CA THR A 148 -4.38 -10.33 19.50
C THR A 148 -3.22 -10.10 18.52
N GLN A 149 -2.33 -11.10 18.38
CA GLN A 149 -1.27 -11.05 17.37
C GLN A 149 -1.85 -10.92 15.95
N HIS A 150 -3.01 -11.56 15.70
CA HIS A 150 -3.71 -11.45 14.43
C HIS A 150 -4.15 -10.00 14.16
N ASP A 151 -4.76 -9.32 15.13
CA ASP A 151 -5.22 -7.94 14.95
C ASP A 151 -4.06 -6.97 14.68
N VAL A 152 -2.91 -7.16 15.35
CA VAL A 152 -1.69 -6.40 15.06
C VAL A 152 -1.18 -6.68 13.64
N GLN A 153 -1.17 -7.94 13.20
CA GLN A 153 -0.75 -8.32 11.86
C GLN A 153 -1.62 -7.65 10.77
N ILE A 154 -2.94 -7.64 10.97
CA ILE A 154 -3.88 -7.00 10.04
C ILE A 154 -3.69 -5.47 10.02
N LEU A 155 -3.46 -4.84 11.19
CA LEU A 155 -3.15 -3.41 11.25
C LEU A 155 -1.87 -3.08 10.47
N LEU A 156 -0.80 -3.83 10.68
CA LEU A 156 0.47 -3.62 9.97
C LEU A 156 0.27 -3.74 8.45
N TRP A 157 -0.42 -4.77 7.98
CA TRP A 157 -0.72 -4.91 6.55
C TRP A 157 -1.60 -3.80 5.99
N THR A 158 -2.55 -3.30 6.77
CA THR A 158 -3.40 -2.16 6.37
C THR A 158 -2.57 -0.88 6.19
N ILE A 159 -1.58 -0.65 7.06
CA ILE A 159 -0.64 0.47 6.94
C ILE A 159 0.31 0.28 5.75
N ILE A 160 0.79 -0.94 5.52
CA ILE A 160 1.64 -1.28 4.37
C ILE A 160 0.90 -1.07 3.04
N ALA A 161 -0.38 -1.42 3.00
CA ALA A 161 -1.29 -1.16 1.88
C ALA A 161 -1.64 0.33 1.71
N ARG A 162 -1.13 1.20 2.60
CA ARG A 162 -1.35 2.66 2.61
C ARG A 162 -2.83 3.04 2.66
N THR A 163 -3.66 2.21 3.28
CA THR A 163 -5.05 2.56 3.52
C THR A 163 -5.08 3.77 4.45
N LYS A 164 -5.91 4.76 4.11
CA LYS A 164 -6.17 5.92 4.99
C LYS A 164 -6.93 5.46 6.22
N PHE A 165 -6.64 6.04 7.38
CA PHE A 165 -7.29 5.65 8.64
C PHE A 165 -8.83 5.80 8.60
N ALA A 166 -9.34 6.77 7.85
CA ALA A 166 -10.77 7.00 7.67
C ALA A 166 -11.48 5.80 7.04
N ASN A 167 -10.73 5.04 6.23
CA ASN A 167 -11.20 3.85 5.52
C ASN A 167 -10.97 2.56 6.31
N TYR A 168 -10.44 2.62 7.54
CA TYR A 168 -10.31 1.43 8.39
C TYR A 168 -11.71 1.01 8.85
N ALA A 169 -11.95 -0.29 8.95
CA ALA A 169 -13.24 -0.84 9.35
C ALA A 169 -13.07 -1.94 10.40
N GLY A 170 -14.09 -2.17 11.22
CA GLY A 170 -14.10 -3.26 12.20
C GLY A 170 -12.91 -3.24 13.16
N ASN A 171 -12.37 -4.43 13.46
CA ASN A 171 -11.32 -4.61 14.46
C ASN A 171 -10.03 -3.85 14.13
N VAL A 172 -9.65 -3.70 12.85
CA VAL A 172 -8.41 -2.99 12.52
C VAL A 172 -8.46 -1.52 12.95
N LYS A 173 -9.64 -0.88 12.86
CA LYS A 173 -9.84 0.49 13.34
C LYS A 173 -9.73 0.58 14.86
N LEU A 174 -10.35 -0.37 15.57
CA LEU A 174 -10.29 -0.45 17.03
C LEU A 174 -8.86 -0.69 17.52
N THR A 175 -8.12 -1.58 16.85
CA THR A 175 -6.72 -1.86 17.16
C THR A 175 -5.85 -0.64 16.93
N ALA A 176 -6.04 0.09 15.82
CA ALA A 176 -5.33 1.35 15.58
C ALA A 176 -5.59 2.38 16.68
N LEU A 177 -6.86 2.57 17.08
CA LEU A 177 -7.27 3.49 18.14
C LEU A 177 -6.69 3.11 19.51
N LYS A 178 -6.50 1.81 19.79
CA LYS A 178 -5.89 1.33 21.03
C LYS A 178 -4.38 1.55 21.05
N LEU A 179 -3.71 1.27 19.93
CA LEU A 179 -2.25 1.18 19.91
C LEU A 179 -1.55 2.49 19.53
N LEU A 180 -2.24 3.42 18.87
CA LEU A 180 -1.65 4.64 18.31
C LEU A 180 -2.21 5.90 18.96
N THR A 181 -1.37 6.92 19.02
CA THR A 181 -1.77 8.27 19.43
C THR A 181 -2.56 8.98 18.33
N THR A 182 -3.35 10.01 18.70
CA THR A 182 -4.06 10.86 17.73
C THR A 182 -3.14 11.44 16.66
N ARG A 183 -1.90 11.80 17.02
CA ARG A 183 -0.91 12.31 16.08
C ARG A 183 -0.53 11.26 15.04
N GLU A 184 -0.30 10.02 15.45
CA GLU A 184 0.05 8.91 14.56
C GLU A 184 -1.12 8.49 13.69
N LEU A 185 -2.36 8.52 14.21
CA LEU A 185 -3.57 8.31 13.43
C LEU A 185 -3.71 9.36 12.31
N THR A 186 -3.45 10.64 12.61
CA THR A 186 -3.42 11.70 11.59
C THR A 186 -2.32 11.47 10.54
N GLN A 187 -1.17 10.92 10.92
CA GLN A 187 -0.14 10.55 9.96
C GLN A 187 -0.58 9.41 9.02
N LEU A 188 -1.48 8.53 9.47
CA LEU A 188 -2.09 7.48 8.62
C LEU A 188 -3.13 8.05 7.63
N GLU A 189 -3.68 9.23 7.88
CA GLU A 189 -4.54 9.93 6.92
C GLU A 189 -3.78 10.61 5.77
N GLY A 190 -2.44 10.69 5.86
CA GLY A 190 -1.60 11.47 4.95
C GLY A 190 -0.95 12.70 5.60
N GLY A 191 -0.99 12.80 6.94
CA GLY A 191 -0.41 13.91 7.69
C GLY A 191 -1.16 15.23 7.45
N ALA A 192 -0.45 16.35 7.50
CA ALA A 192 -1.04 17.68 7.28
C ALA A 192 -1.68 17.86 5.89
N LEU A 193 -1.33 17.02 4.91
CA LEU A 193 -1.93 17.03 3.57
C LEU A 193 -3.19 16.15 3.47
N GLY A 194 -3.41 15.26 4.44
CA GLY A 194 -4.60 14.41 4.54
C GLY A 194 -5.79 15.11 5.21
N ILE A 195 -5.51 16.07 6.10
CA ILE A 195 -6.49 16.98 6.68
C ILE A 195 -6.46 18.25 5.83
N LEU A 196 -7.26 18.31 4.77
CA LEU A 196 -7.44 19.56 4.03
C LEU A 196 -8.28 20.52 4.89
N PRO A 197 -7.77 21.71 5.23
CA PRO A 197 -8.58 22.73 5.88
C PRO A 197 -9.83 23.04 5.04
N ILE A 198 -10.98 23.20 5.69
CA ILE A 198 -12.28 23.41 4.99
C ILE A 198 -12.21 24.61 4.06
N ASP A 199 -11.49 25.66 4.44
CA ASP A 199 -11.24 26.86 3.64
C ASP A 199 -10.43 26.58 2.36
N VAL A 200 -9.47 25.65 2.42
CA VAL A 200 -8.68 25.23 1.24
C VAL A 200 -9.53 24.37 0.30
N VAL A 201 -10.37 23.49 0.86
CA VAL A 201 -11.33 22.68 0.08
C VAL A 201 -12.36 23.60 -0.60
N GLN A 202 -12.90 24.57 0.14
CA GLN A 202 -13.89 25.51 -0.37
C GLN A 202 -13.29 26.39 -1.47
N LYS A 203 -12.10 26.93 -1.24
CA LYS A 203 -11.40 27.76 -2.24
C LYS A 203 -11.03 26.96 -3.49
N ALA A 204 -10.69 25.68 -3.36
CA ALA A 204 -10.50 24.79 -4.49
C ALA A 204 -11.82 24.50 -5.22
N LYS A 205 -12.94 24.29 -4.50
CA LYS A 205 -14.29 24.12 -5.06
C LYS A 205 -14.70 25.35 -5.88
N ASP A 206 -14.49 26.55 -5.34
CA ASP A 206 -14.86 27.82 -5.97
C ASP A 206 -14.02 28.12 -7.23
N GLN A 207 -12.80 27.59 -7.31
CA GLN A 207 -11.90 27.77 -8.46
C GLN A 207 -12.04 26.66 -9.52
N MET A 208 -12.86 25.63 -9.29
CA MET A 208 -13.08 24.56 -10.25
C MET A 208 -14.16 24.92 -11.28
N PRO A 209 -14.02 24.51 -12.55
CA PRO A 209 -15.09 24.61 -13.54
C PRO A 209 -16.38 23.95 -13.05
N SER A 210 -17.53 24.54 -13.36
CA SER A 210 -18.85 24.10 -12.88
C SER A 210 -19.14 22.60 -13.06
N GLY A 211 -18.61 21.98 -14.11
CA GLY A 211 -18.75 20.54 -14.35
C GLY A 211 -18.04 19.62 -13.34
N LEU A 212 -17.03 20.11 -12.62
CA LEU A 212 -16.30 19.35 -11.58
C LEU A 212 -16.83 19.63 -10.17
N GLN A 213 -17.49 20.77 -9.95
CA GLN A 213 -18.09 21.12 -8.67
C GLN A 213 -19.22 20.15 -8.28
N ALA A 214 -19.96 19.64 -9.27
CA ALA A 214 -21.08 18.70 -9.08
C ALA A 214 -20.67 17.29 -8.62
N ILE A 215 -19.37 16.97 -8.62
CA ILE A 215 -18.84 15.66 -8.16
C ILE A 215 -18.58 15.67 -6.64
N PHE A 216 -18.53 16.87 -6.03
CA PHE A 216 -18.23 17.09 -4.62
C PHE A 216 -19.46 17.52 -3.79
N GLU A 217 -20.67 17.40 -4.35
CA GLU A 217 -21.95 17.43 -3.63
C GLU A 217 -22.46 16.00 -3.44
#